data_AF-K1LZX8-F1
#
_entry.id   AF-K1LZX8-F1
#
_cell.length_a   1.000
_cell.length_b   1.000
_cell.length_c   1.000
_cell.angle_alpha   90.00
_cell.angle_beta   90.00
_cell.angle_gamma   90.00
#
_symmetry.space_group_name_H-M   'P 1'
#
loop_
_entity.id
_entity.type
_entity.pdbx_description
1 polymer ?
#
loop_
_entity_poly.entity_id
_entity_poly.type
_entity_poly.pdbx_seq_one_letter_code
_entity_poly.pdbx_strand_id
1 'polypeptide(L)'
;MQKLTHTVSKEKLLSIPFPKNSEMSFILVDIKAYLADLKRDIQLDRNNEDWHKSRITSVWSSTDPEEGLAHMKDFGSEYGLIMLGDGMDPECYLHTLNKSEMQAMAELKPYELDPEASGYCAKLAKICTDDVASDCVDVQSAVPSKYSPAVLKSNIQLDLC
;
A
#
# COMPACT_ATOMS: atom_id res chain seq x y z
N MET A 1 13.47 -12.72 -6.69
CA MET A 1 12.19 -12.25 -6.12
C MET A 1 11.62 -13.39 -5.28
N GLN A 2 11.29 -13.10 -4.03
CA GLN A 2 10.57 -14.03 -3.16
C GLN A 2 9.21 -14.39 -3.78
N LYS A 3 8.74 -15.61 -3.53
CA LYS A 3 7.41 -16.02 -3.96
C LYS A 3 6.39 -15.29 -3.09
N LEU A 4 5.50 -14.52 -3.72
CA LEU A 4 4.40 -13.87 -3.01
C LEU A 4 3.43 -14.93 -2.47
N THR A 5 2.99 -14.72 -1.24
CA THR A 5 2.15 -15.65 -0.48
C THR A 5 0.73 -15.11 -0.37
N HIS A 6 -0.23 -16.01 -0.58
CA HIS A 6 -1.65 -15.71 -0.56
C HIS A 6 -2.17 -15.76 0.87
N THR A 7 -2.55 -14.61 1.44
CA THR A 7 -3.10 -14.53 2.81
C THR A 7 -4.62 -14.38 2.84
N VAL A 8 -5.20 -13.87 1.75
CA VAL A 8 -6.65 -13.59 1.64
C VAL A 8 -7.08 -13.57 0.18
N SER A 9 -8.21 -14.17 -0.18
CA SER A 9 -8.75 -14.10 -1.55
C SER A 9 -9.14 -12.66 -1.92
N LYS A 10 -8.81 -12.24 -3.15
CA LYS A 10 -9.14 -10.90 -3.68
C LYS A 10 -10.62 -10.56 -3.52
N GLU A 11 -11.53 -11.51 -3.75
CA GLU A 11 -12.97 -11.30 -3.63
C GLU A 11 -13.39 -10.92 -2.20
N LYS A 12 -12.90 -11.67 -1.20
CA LYS A 12 -13.16 -11.37 0.21
C LYS A 12 -12.56 -10.02 0.61
N LEU A 13 -11.33 -9.74 0.18
CA LEU A 13 -10.65 -8.48 0.46
C LEU A 13 -11.46 -7.27 -0.06
N LEU A 14 -11.87 -7.33 -1.32
CA LEU A 14 -12.62 -6.24 -1.97
C LEU A 14 -14.05 -6.08 -1.44
N SER A 15 -14.64 -7.14 -0.88
CA SER A 15 -15.98 -7.14 -0.29
C SER A 15 -16.08 -6.27 0.97
N ILE A 16 -14.97 -6.00 1.66
CA ILE A 16 -14.97 -5.12 2.83
C ILE A 16 -14.93 -3.66 2.34
N PRO A 17 -15.95 -2.83 2.66
CA PRO A 17 -15.92 -1.42 2.32
C PRO A 17 -14.85 -0.69 3.13
N PHE A 18 -14.21 0.30 2.52
CA PHE A 18 -13.37 1.24 3.26
C PHE A 18 -14.23 1.98 4.30
N PRO A 19 -13.64 2.37 5.45
CA PRO A 19 -14.34 3.18 6.44
C PRO A 19 -14.73 4.53 5.83
N LYS A 20 -15.75 5.17 6.39
CA LYS A 20 -16.18 6.50 5.97
C LYS A 20 -15.44 7.54 6.81
N ASN A 21 -14.12 7.49 6.72
CA ASN A 21 -13.23 8.37 7.47
C ASN A 21 -12.82 9.56 6.59
N SER A 22 -12.84 10.77 7.17
CA SER A 22 -12.34 12.00 6.55
C SER A 22 -10.88 12.30 6.87
N GLU A 23 -10.25 11.58 7.80
CA GLU A 23 -8.88 11.81 8.29
C GLU A 23 -7.87 10.81 7.72
N MET A 24 -8.32 9.70 7.13
CA MET A 24 -7.44 8.69 6.55
C MET A 24 -7.94 8.17 5.20
N SER A 25 -6.98 8.01 4.30
CA SER A 25 -7.12 7.40 3.00
C SER A 25 -6.50 5.99 2.97
N PHE A 26 -7.04 5.12 2.13
CA PHE A 26 -6.68 3.72 2.04
C PHE A 26 -6.46 3.31 0.59
N ILE A 27 -5.41 2.51 0.37
CA ILE A 27 -5.10 1.92 -0.93
C ILE A 27 -4.82 0.44 -0.72
N LEU A 28 -5.59 -0.41 -1.41
CA LEU A 28 -5.29 -1.83 -1.52
C LEU A 28 -4.42 -2.06 -2.74
N VAL A 29 -3.26 -2.69 -2.54
CA VAL A 29 -2.20 -2.81 -3.55
C VAL A 29 -1.99 -4.28 -3.92
N ASP A 30 -1.98 -4.57 -5.22
CA ASP A 30 -1.48 -5.82 -5.79
C ASP A 30 0.05 -5.73 -5.93
N ILE A 31 0.77 -6.51 -5.12
CA ILE A 31 2.22 -6.38 -5.02
C ILE A 31 2.93 -6.85 -6.28
N LYS A 32 2.37 -7.83 -6.99
CA LYS A 32 2.95 -8.30 -8.25
C LYS A 32 2.91 -7.20 -9.31
N ALA A 33 1.76 -6.53 -9.43
CA ALA A 33 1.61 -5.40 -10.33
C ALA A 33 2.46 -4.20 -9.89
N TYR A 34 2.53 -3.92 -8.59
CA TYR A 34 3.32 -2.81 -8.05
C TYR A 34 4.82 -2.97 -8.33
N LEU A 35 5.38 -4.17 -8.11
CA LEU A 35 6.77 -4.48 -8.46
C LEU A 35 7.06 -4.36 -9.97
N ALA A 36 6.06 -4.60 -10.81
CA ALA A 36 6.18 -4.40 -12.25
C ALA A 36 6.16 -2.91 -12.62
N ASP A 37 5.34 -2.11 -11.92
CA ASP A 37 5.27 -0.66 -12.11
C ASP A 37 6.56 0.03 -11.66
N LEU A 38 7.12 -0.33 -10.50
CA LEU A 38 8.42 0.19 -10.04
C LEU A 38 9.51 -0.05 -11.09
N LYS A 39 9.66 -1.30 -11.56
CA LYS A 39 10.66 -1.64 -12.58
C LYS A 39 10.46 -0.91 -13.90
N ARG A 40 9.21 -0.69 -14.27
CA ARG A 40 8.85 0.01 -15.50
C ARG A 40 9.24 1.49 -15.40
N ASP A 41 8.92 2.13 -14.28
CA ASP A 41 9.18 3.56 -14.05
C ASP A 41 10.68 3.82 -13.94
N ILE A 42 11.46 2.93 -13.31
CA ILE A 42 12.94 2.95 -13.32
C ILE A 42 13.49 2.93 -14.76
N GLN A 43 12.94 2.09 -15.64
CA GLN A 43 13.43 2.01 -17.03
C GLN A 43 13.12 3.27 -17.83
N LEU A 44 11.96 3.88 -17.60
CA LEU A 44 11.55 5.08 -18.31
C LEU A 44 12.39 6.29 -17.88
N ASP A 45 12.68 6.41 -16.58
CA ASP A 45 13.58 7.43 -16.05
C ASP A 45 14.99 7.31 -16.67
N ARG A 46 15.56 6.09 -16.68
CA ARG A 46 16.87 5.81 -17.29
C ARG A 46 16.94 6.11 -18.78
N ASN A 47 15.82 5.95 -19.49
CA ASN A 47 15.72 6.25 -20.92
C ASN A 47 15.36 7.72 -21.22
N ASN A 48 15.11 8.54 -20.19
CA ASN A 48 14.62 9.91 -20.30
C ASN A 48 13.32 10.00 -21.14
N GLU A 49 12.44 9.02 -20.98
CA GLU A 49 11.16 8.91 -21.68
C GLU A 49 10.03 9.51 -20.82
N ASP A 50 9.31 10.51 -21.34
CA ASP A 50 8.03 10.95 -20.77
C ASP A 50 6.91 10.06 -21.31
N TRP A 51 6.20 9.39 -20.41
CA TRP A 51 5.12 8.47 -20.76
C TRP A 51 3.79 8.92 -20.13
N HIS A 52 3.66 10.22 -19.88
CA HIS A 52 2.46 11.00 -19.63
C HIS A 52 1.53 10.61 -18.46
N LYS A 53 1.76 9.50 -17.74
CA LYS A 53 1.05 9.18 -16.48
C LYS A 53 1.83 8.25 -15.57
N SER A 54 2.79 8.78 -14.80
CA SER A 54 3.54 8.00 -13.80
C SER A 54 2.65 7.05 -12.99
N ARG A 55 3.04 5.78 -12.90
CA ARG A 55 2.31 4.71 -12.20
C ARG A 55 2.77 4.67 -10.76
N ILE A 56 3.96 5.19 -10.53
CA ILE A 56 4.47 5.55 -9.23
C ILE A 56 4.35 7.06 -9.08
N THR A 57 4.04 7.51 -7.88
CA THR A 57 4.05 8.90 -7.44
C THR A 57 4.71 8.93 -6.07
N SER A 58 4.73 10.08 -5.41
CA SER A 58 5.30 10.22 -4.07
C SER A 58 4.36 11.04 -3.20
N VAL A 59 4.36 10.75 -1.89
CA VAL A 59 3.71 11.60 -0.88
C VAL A 59 4.30 13.02 -0.90
N TRP A 60 5.58 13.09 -1.24
CA TRP A 60 6.35 14.31 -1.44
C TRP A 60 6.52 14.63 -2.94
N SER A 61 7.26 15.68 -3.28
CA SER A 61 7.53 16.05 -4.68
C SER A 61 8.72 15.31 -5.32
N SER A 62 9.28 14.29 -4.64
CA SER A 62 10.41 13.50 -5.16
C SER A 62 10.05 12.03 -5.23
N THR A 63 9.90 11.53 -6.45
CA THR A 63 9.63 10.11 -6.73
C THR A 63 10.95 9.35 -6.89
N ASP A 64 11.10 8.21 -6.20
CA ASP A 64 12.25 7.31 -6.31
C ASP A 64 11.78 5.85 -6.39
N PRO A 65 11.53 5.33 -7.59
CA PRO A 65 11.09 3.94 -7.77
C PRO A 65 12.23 2.93 -7.52
N GLU A 66 13.51 3.33 -7.54
CA GLU A 66 14.64 2.44 -7.23
C GLU A 66 14.70 2.16 -5.72
N GLU A 67 14.56 3.19 -4.90
CA GLU A 67 14.45 3.08 -3.45
C GLU A 67 13.24 2.23 -3.05
N GLY A 68 12.05 2.53 -3.61
CA GLY A 68 10.85 1.73 -3.38
C GLY A 68 11.05 0.25 -3.73
N LEU A 69 11.69 -0.05 -4.86
CA LEU A 69 12.01 -1.43 -5.24
C LEU A 69 13.02 -2.10 -4.29
N ALA A 70 14.00 -1.35 -3.79
CA ALA A 70 14.97 -1.85 -2.82
C ALA A 70 14.31 -2.18 -1.48
N HIS A 71 13.38 -1.36 -1.01
CA HIS A 71 12.66 -1.60 0.24
C HIS A 71 11.71 -2.80 0.16
N MET A 72 11.20 -3.13 -1.03
CA MET A 72 10.31 -4.28 -1.24
C MET A 72 11.01 -5.66 -1.26
N LYS A 73 12.31 -5.73 -0.94
CA LYS A 73 13.13 -6.95 -1.10
C LYS A 73 12.59 -8.15 -0.32
N ASP A 74 12.10 -7.91 0.89
CA ASP A 74 11.65 -8.95 1.83
C ASP A 74 10.10 -9.01 1.97
N PHE A 75 9.39 -8.17 1.23
CA PHE A 75 7.92 -8.12 1.26
C PHE A 75 7.33 -9.37 0.61
N GLY A 76 6.67 -10.20 1.41
CA GLY A 76 6.24 -11.54 0.99
C GLY A 76 4.76 -11.70 0.64
N SER A 77 3.91 -10.69 0.88
CA SER A 77 2.46 -10.83 0.72
C SER A 77 2.00 -10.51 -0.70
N GLU A 78 0.97 -11.22 -1.20
CA GLU A 78 0.37 -10.93 -2.51
C GLU A 78 -0.30 -9.55 -2.55
N TYR A 79 -0.89 -9.14 -1.43
CA TYR A 79 -1.55 -7.85 -1.27
C TYR A 79 -0.92 -7.06 -0.13
N GLY A 80 -1.00 -5.74 -0.23
CA GLY A 80 -0.66 -4.82 0.85
C GLY A 80 -1.72 -3.77 1.05
N LEU A 81 -1.67 -3.12 2.20
CA LEU A 81 -2.53 -1.99 2.56
C LEU A 81 -1.65 -0.77 2.82
N ILE A 82 -1.93 0.31 2.10
CA ILE A 82 -1.42 1.64 2.46
C ILE A 82 -2.52 2.38 3.20
N MET A 83 -2.16 2.96 4.34
CA MET A 83 -2.97 3.94 5.06
C MET A 83 -2.22 5.27 5.01
N LEU A 84 -2.91 6.33 4.60
CA LEU A 84 -2.34 7.66 4.50
C LEU A 84 -3.21 8.59 5.36
N GLY A 85 -2.61 9.16 6.40
CA GLY A 85 -3.27 10.15 7.24
C GLY A 85 -3.34 11.52 6.57
N ASP A 86 -4.34 12.30 6.92
CA ASP A 86 -4.42 13.72 6.56
C ASP A 86 -3.50 14.52 7.49
N GLY A 87 -2.45 15.14 6.95
CA GLY A 87 -1.48 15.88 7.76
C GLY A 87 -0.42 16.60 6.93
N MET A 88 0.36 17.45 7.61
CA MET A 88 1.51 18.15 6.99
C MET A 88 2.73 17.26 6.80
N ASP A 89 2.81 16.14 7.53
CA ASP A 89 3.91 15.17 7.47
C ASP A 89 3.35 13.74 7.54
N PRO A 90 2.63 13.29 6.49
CA PRO A 90 1.98 12.00 6.53
C PRO A 90 3.00 10.89 6.24
N GLU A 91 3.30 10.09 7.25
CA GLU A 91 4.05 8.85 7.05
C GLU A 91 3.21 7.88 6.20
N CYS A 92 3.86 7.20 5.25
CA CYS A 92 3.19 6.32 4.30
C CYS A 92 3.91 4.98 4.20
N TYR A 93 3.32 3.99 4.85
CA TYR A 93 3.83 2.62 4.83
C TYR A 93 2.87 1.70 4.07
N LEU A 94 3.47 0.75 3.36
CA LEU A 94 2.81 -0.42 2.81
C LEU A 94 2.86 -1.53 3.85
N HIS A 95 1.72 -1.83 4.45
CA HIS A 95 1.58 -2.89 5.45
C HIS A 95 1.30 -4.24 4.79
N THR A 96 1.94 -5.28 5.29
CA THR A 96 1.65 -6.66 4.95
C THR A 96 0.22 -7.01 5.32
N LEU A 97 -0.55 -7.54 4.35
CA LEU A 97 -1.92 -7.95 4.58
C LEU A 97 -1.95 -9.39 5.15
N ASN A 98 -1.59 -9.57 6.42
CA ASN A 98 -1.73 -10.83 7.16
C ASN A 98 -2.56 -10.63 8.44
N LYS A 99 -2.87 -11.71 9.14
CA LYS A 99 -3.73 -11.61 10.33
C LYS A 99 -3.04 -10.86 11.48
N SER A 100 -1.78 -11.17 11.78
CA SER A 100 -1.05 -10.63 12.92
C SER A 100 -0.83 -9.11 12.81
N GLU A 101 -0.44 -8.63 11.63
CA GLU A 101 -0.26 -7.20 11.35
C GLU A 101 -1.59 -6.46 11.47
N MET A 102 -2.63 -6.97 10.81
CA MET A 102 -3.96 -6.33 10.87
C MET A 102 -4.54 -6.36 12.28
N GLN A 103 -4.22 -7.38 13.08
CA GLN A 103 -4.61 -7.44 14.50
C GLN A 103 -3.83 -6.42 15.33
N ALA A 104 -2.52 -6.30 15.12
CA ALA A 104 -1.70 -5.30 15.81
C ALA A 104 -2.22 -3.87 15.52
N MET A 105 -2.50 -3.56 14.26
CA MET A 105 -3.09 -2.27 13.86
C MET A 105 -4.48 -2.04 14.48
N ALA A 106 -5.28 -3.09 14.64
CA ALA A 106 -6.58 -3.00 15.28
C ALA A 106 -6.52 -2.72 16.80
N GLU A 107 -5.40 -3.01 17.45
CA GLU A 107 -5.19 -2.86 18.89
C GLU A 107 -4.51 -1.52 19.27
N LEU A 108 -4.07 -0.75 18.26
CA LEU A 108 -3.53 0.61 18.42
C LEU A 108 -4.54 1.53 19.10
N LYS A 109 -4.02 2.45 19.91
CA LYS A 109 -4.85 3.41 20.64
C LYS A 109 -5.41 4.48 19.71
N PRO A 110 -6.53 5.13 20.08
CA PRO A 110 -7.14 6.18 19.26
C PRO A 110 -6.24 7.38 18.91
N TYR A 111 -5.15 7.59 19.66
CA TYR A 111 -4.16 8.63 19.38
C TYR A 111 -3.02 8.17 18.46
N GLU A 112 -2.95 6.87 18.16
CA GLU A 112 -1.97 6.24 17.26
C GLU A 112 -2.60 5.93 15.89
N LEU A 113 -3.87 5.51 15.90
CA LEU A 113 -4.64 5.21 14.70
C LEU A 113 -6.10 5.60 14.90
N ASP A 114 -6.69 6.20 13.87
CA ASP A 114 -8.12 6.50 13.86
C ASP A 114 -8.98 5.26 14.18
N PRO A 115 -9.98 5.36 15.08
CA PRO A 115 -10.83 4.23 15.45
C PRO A 115 -11.55 3.54 14.29
N GLU A 116 -11.94 4.25 13.22
CA GLU A 116 -12.57 3.61 12.06
C GLU A 116 -11.57 2.78 11.26
N ALA A 117 -10.33 3.26 11.15
CA ALA A 117 -9.22 2.55 10.54
C ALA A 117 -8.79 1.32 11.36
N SER A 118 -8.69 1.44 12.68
CA SER A 118 -8.47 0.29 13.58
C SER A 118 -9.60 -0.74 13.41
N GLY A 119 -10.86 -0.27 13.34
CA GLY A 119 -12.02 -1.11 13.07
C GLY A 119 -12.01 -1.77 11.69
N TYR A 120 -11.42 -1.13 10.68
CA TYR A 120 -11.20 -1.70 9.36
C TYR A 120 -10.12 -2.80 9.39
N CYS A 121 -8.99 -2.56 10.06
CA CYS A 121 -7.94 -3.55 10.28
C CYS A 121 -8.47 -4.78 11.03
N ALA A 122 -9.33 -4.58 12.04
CA ALA A 122 -9.98 -5.68 12.75
C ALA A 122 -10.85 -6.57 11.86
N LYS A 123 -11.46 -6.01 10.80
CA LYS A 123 -12.24 -6.79 9.82
C LYS A 123 -11.30 -7.55 8.87
N LEU A 124 -10.20 -6.94 8.45
CA LEU A 124 -9.18 -7.59 7.63
C LEU A 124 -8.52 -8.76 8.37
N ALA A 125 -8.16 -8.58 9.65
CA ALA A 125 -7.56 -9.63 10.48
C ALA A 125 -8.41 -10.91 10.56
N LYS A 126 -9.75 -10.80 10.50
CA LYS A 126 -10.67 -11.95 10.53
C LYS A 126 -10.64 -12.81 9.28
N ILE A 127 -10.20 -12.27 8.15
CA ILE A 127 -10.22 -12.95 6.85
C ILE A 127 -8.83 -13.33 6.33
N CYS A 128 -7.77 -12.82 6.96
CA CYS A 128 -6.39 -13.11 6.60
C CYS A 128 -5.86 -14.34 7.35
N THR A 129 -4.82 -14.96 6.80
CA THR A 129 -3.97 -15.95 7.46
C THR A 129 -2.60 -15.35 7.84
N ASP A 130 -1.79 -16.09 8.59
CA ASP A 130 -0.42 -15.73 8.99
C ASP A 130 0.63 -16.53 8.19
N ASP A 131 0.31 -16.90 6.94
CA ASP A 131 1.20 -17.70 6.09
C ASP A 131 2.44 -16.92 5.62
N VAL A 132 2.51 -15.62 5.91
CA VAL A 132 3.63 -14.72 5.63
C VAL A 132 3.94 -13.88 6.87
N ALA A 133 5.23 -13.61 7.09
CA ALA A 133 5.69 -12.75 8.18
C ALA A 133 5.10 -11.34 8.05
N SER A 134 4.89 -10.67 9.18
CA SER A 134 4.55 -9.25 9.15
C SER A 134 5.77 -8.44 8.73
N ASP A 135 5.52 -7.48 7.85
CA ASP A 135 6.48 -6.50 7.38
C ASP A 135 5.74 -5.21 7.02
N CYS A 136 6.39 -4.07 7.21
CA CYS A 136 5.91 -2.77 6.77
C CYS A 136 7.04 -2.03 6.06
N VAL A 137 6.72 -1.49 4.89
CA VAL A 137 7.71 -0.90 4.00
C VAL A 137 7.40 0.57 3.81
N ASP A 138 8.38 1.43 4.01
CA ASP A 138 8.26 2.85 3.66
C ASP A 138 8.17 2.98 2.14
N VAL A 139 7.05 3.55 1.68
CA VAL A 139 6.73 3.76 0.27
C VAL A 139 6.48 5.23 -0.06
N GLN A 140 6.88 6.17 0.81
CA GLN A 140 6.66 7.61 0.63
C GLN A 140 7.18 8.13 -0.72
N SER A 141 8.35 7.65 -1.17
CA SER A 141 8.97 8.03 -2.43
C SER A 141 8.40 7.26 -3.64
N ALA A 142 7.54 6.27 -3.43
CA ALA A 142 7.12 5.36 -4.48
C ALA A 142 5.67 4.84 -4.35
N VAL A 143 4.71 5.67 -3.99
CA VAL A 143 3.30 5.29 -3.84
C VAL A 143 2.68 4.90 -5.20
N PRO A 144 1.87 3.83 -5.31
CA PRO A 144 1.11 3.56 -6.53
C PRO A 144 0.14 4.71 -6.86
N SER A 145 0.25 5.30 -8.04
CA SER A 145 -0.66 6.35 -8.50
C SER A 145 -2.04 5.80 -8.88
N LYS A 146 -3.03 6.67 -9.08
CA LYS A 146 -4.36 6.24 -9.55
C LYS A 146 -4.38 5.60 -10.94
N TYR A 147 -3.29 5.74 -11.71
CA TYR A 147 -3.13 5.13 -13.04
C TYR A 147 -2.43 3.77 -12.97
N SER A 148 -1.93 3.38 -11.79
CA SER A 148 -1.28 2.10 -11.57
C SER A 148 -2.29 0.95 -11.64
N PRO A 149 -2.02 -0.10 -12.45
CA PRO A 149 -2.77 -1.36 -12.38
C PRO A 149 -2.60 -2.09 -11.04
N ALA A 150 -1.66 -1.67 -10.19
CA ALA A 150 -1.48 -2.22 -8.85
C ALA A 150 -2.56 -1.78 -7.87
N VAL A 151 -3.27 -0.68 -8.13
CA VAL A 151 -4.35 -0.21 -7.25
C VAL A 151 -5.59 -1.08 -7.46
N LEU A 152 -5.88 -1.93 -6.48
CA LEU A 152 -7.06 -2.79 -6.48
C LEU A 152 -8.32 -2.04 -6.07
N LYS A 153 -8.18 -1.13 -5.11
CA LYS A 153 -9.24 -0.28 -4.57
C LYS A 153 -8.58 0.89 -3.88
N SER A 154 -9.11 2.10 -4.07
CA SER A 154 -8.64 3.30 -3.41
C SER A 154 -9.82 4.23 -3.13
N ASN A 155 -9.79 4.94 -2.00
CA ASN A 155 -10.68 6.08 -1.73
C ASN A 155 -9.97 7.44 -1.89
N ILE A 156 -8.71 7.45 -2.31
CA ILE A 156 -7.95 8.66 -2.61
C ILE A 156 -7.85 8.89 -4.13
N GLN A 157 -7.96 10.14 -4.54
CA GLN A 157 -7.59 10.57 -5.89
C GLN A 157 -6.11 10.96 -5.88
N LEU A 158 -5.21 9.99 -5.97
CA LEU A 158 -3.78 10.28 -6.09
C LEU A 158 -3.47 10.86 -7.48
N ASP A 159 -3.33 12.18 -7.54
CA ASP A 159 -2.35 12.89 -8.38
C ASP A 159 -1.51 13.74 -7.42
N LEU A 160 -0.45 13.14 -6.87
CA LEU A 160 0.56 13.87 -6.10
C LEU A 160 1.65 14.36 -7.07
N CYS A 161 2.20 15.52 -6.72
CA CYS A 161 2.90 16.51 -7.54
C CYS A 161 3.69 16.02 -8.77
#